data_AF-A0A1B6I556-F1
#
_entry.id   AF-A0A1B6I556-F1
#
_cell.length_a   1.000
_cell.length_b   1.000
_cell.length_c   1.000
_cell.angle_alpha   90.00
_cell.angle_beta   90.00
_cell.angle_gamma   90.00
#
_symmetry.space_group_name_H-M   'P 1'
#
loop_
_entity.id
_entity.type
_entity.pdbx_description
1 polymer ?
#
loop_
_entity_poly.entity_id
_entity_poly.type
_entity_poly.pdbx_seq_one_letter_code
_entity_poly.pdbx_strand_id
1 'polypeptide(L)'
;MNLEMLVETTVGYRLVKADLSAKANELRNQISSLWTKMLKDQDELQDYLAMYKGFTNSTITQLEEKLKELKLERKEKMKELILASRVALDELWTRCCYTDEQRSQFKPYYVNHYTEDVLDLHELEVERLQFFFEEHKHIYQLATRHEELWERLLHLEEQAKRSDRLFKNRGGQLLLEEKERKLVQKKLPIIKKELISLLEQYKNTTGSDFLYFGQPLLEILEQKEEERKVSKENEKLQRKAA
;
A
#
# COMPACT_ATOMS: atom_id res chain seq x y z
N MET A 1 -22.78 51.72 53.25
CA MET A 1 -22.55 51.61 51.79
C MET A 1 -21.03 51.50 51.59
N ASN A 2 -20.46 50.34 51.89
CA ASN A 2 -19.99 49.32 50.93
C ASN A 2 -18.76 49.73 50.07
N LEU A 3 -17.83 50.49 50.64
CA LEU A 3 -16.47 50.64 50.09
C LEU A 3 -15.76 49.28 49.99
N GLU A 4 -15.91 48.40 50.98
CA GLU A 4 -15.35 47.03 50.94
C GLU A 4 -15.95 46.20 49.80
N MET A 5 -17.28 46.23 49.61
CA MET A 5 -17.88 45.53 48.46
C MET A 5 -17.49 46.13 47.10
N LEU A 6 -17.23 47.45 47.02
CA LEU A 6 -16.70 48.10 45.81
C LEU A 6 -15.26 47.67 45.52
N VAL A 7 -14.43 47.48 46.56
CA VAL A 7 -13.07 46.95 46.42
C VAL A 7 -13.11 45.48 46.01
N GLU A 8 -13.96 44.66 46.64
CA GLU A 8 -14.12 43.25 46.27
C GLU A 8 -14.64 43.06 44.84
N THR A 9 -15.62 43.86 44.40
CA THR A 9 -16.14 43.82 43.02
C THR A 9 -15.13 44.29 41.98
N THR A 10 -14.32 45.31 42.29
CA THR A 10 -13.26 45.78 41.38
C THR A 10 -12.07 44.81 41.31
N VAL A 11 -11.72 44.15 42.42
CA VAL A 11 -10.72 43.07 42.45
C VAL A 11 -11.23 41.87 41.65
N GLY A 12 -12.49 41.45 41.85
CA GLY A 12 -13.12 40.37 41.09
C GLY A 12 -13.16 40.66 39.57
N TYR A 13 -13.54 41.87 39.17
CA TYR A 13 -13.53 42.28 37.77
C TYR A 13 -12.12 42.27 37.14
N ARG A 14 -11.09 42.67 37.89
CA ARG A 14 -9.69 42.63 37.43
C ARG A 14 -9.20 41.20 37.22
N LEU A 15 -9.55 40.28 38.13
CA LEU A 15 -9.21 38.86 38.01
C LEU A 15 -9.85 38.24 36.77
N VAL A 16 -11.16 38.44 36.57
CA VAL A 16 -11.88 37.93 35.39
C VAL A 16 -11.29 38.50 34.09
N LYS A 17 -10.92 39.78 34.07
CA LYS A 17 -10.27 40.40 32.91
C LYS A 17 -8.89 39.80 32.62
N ALA A 18 -8.11 39.52 33.67
CA ALA A 18 -6.81 38.87 33.53
C ALA A 18 -6.96 37.44 33.00
N ASP A 19 -7.93 36.68 33.50
CA ASP A 19 -8.20 35.30 33.06
C ASP A 19 -8.64 35.25 31.59
N LEU A 20 -9.53 36.15 31.16
CA LEU A 20 -9.97 36.26 29.76
C LEU A 20 -8.80 36.64 28.83
N SER A 21 -7.95 37.56 29.28
CA SER A 21 -6.75 37.94 28.52
C SER A 21 -5.74 36.79 28.42
N ALA A 22 -5.53 36.04 29.50
CA ALA A 22 -4.65 34.88 29.51
C ALA A 22 -5.17 33.79 28.57
N LYS A 23 -6.47 33.48 28.63
CA LYS A 23 -7.13 32.51 27.73
C LYS A 23 -7.02 32.92 26.26
N ALA A 24 -7.27 34.19 25.94
CA ALA A 24 -7.15 34.69 24.58
C ALA A 24 -5.70 34.57 24.05
N ASN A 25 -4.70 34.89 24.87
CA ASN A 25 -3.29 34.76 24.49
C ASN A 25 -2.89 33.29 24.28
N GLU A 26 -3.35 32.38 25.14
CA GLU A 26 -3.11 30.95 25.00
C GLU A 26 -3.70 30.41 23.70
N LEU A 27 -4.93 30.79 23.36
CA LEU A 27 -5.57 30.39 22.10
C LEU A 27 -4.79 30.93 20.88
N ARG A 28 -4.32 32.18 20.92
CA ARG A 28 -3.48 32.75 19.85
C ARG A 28 -2.19 31.97 19.69
N ASN A 29 -1.50 31.64 20.78
CA ASN A 29 -0.27 30.85 20.74
C ASN A 29 -0.50 29.46 20.12
N GLN A 30 -1.61 28.80 20.48
CA GLN A 30 -1.97 27.51 19.90
C GLN A 30 -2.32 27.62 18.41
N ILE A 31 -3.04 28.67 17.99
CA ILE A 31 -3.34 28.95 16.58
C ILE A 31 -2.04 29.18 15.81
N SER A 32 -1.17 30.08 16.28
CA SER A 32 0.11 30.37 15.64
C SER A 32 0.97 29.12 15.49
N SER A 33 1.11 28.33 16.56
CA SER A 33 1.88 27.09 16.52
C SER A 33 1.33 26.09 15.49
N LEU A 34 0.01 25.90 15.43
CA LEU A 34 -0.61 25.02 14.44
C LEU A 34 -0.47 25.57 13.02
N TRP A 35 -0.63 26.88 12.83
CA TRP A 35 -0.53 27.54 11.53
C TRP A 35 0.87 27.39 10.93
N THR A 36 1.91 27.61 11.75
CA THR A 36 3.31 27.41 11.35
C THR A 36 3.59 25.94 11.04
N LYS A 37 3.10 24.99 11.85
CA LYS A 37 3.25 23.54 11.58
C LYS A 37 2.58 23.09 10.28
N MET A 38 1.48 23.75 9.91
CA MET A 38 0.79 23.49 8.64
C MET A 38 1.42 24.21 7.45
N LEU A 39 2.52 24.96 7.64
CA LEU A 39 3.23 25.72 6.62
C LEU A 39 2.33 26.66 5.82
N LYS A 40 1.31 27.24 6.48
CA LYS A 40 0.39 28.22 5.88
C LYS A 40 0.99 29.63 5.92
N ASP A 41 0.48 30.51 5.07
CA ASP A 41 0.96 31.89 4.92
C ASP A 41 0.94 32.64 6.27
N GLN A 42 2.08 33.24 6.62
CA GLN A 42 2.23 33.96 7.88
C GLN A 42 1.57 35.34 7.83
N ASP A 43 1.42 35.94 6.65
CA ASP A 43 0.77 37.25 6.52
C ASP A 43 -0.73 37.13 6.84
N GLU A 44 -1.40 36.08 6.37
CA GLU A 44 -2.78 35.76 6.72
C GLU A 44 -2.97 35.52 8.24
N LEU A 45 -1.97 34.90 8.89
CA LEU A 45 -1.98 34.70 10.34
C LEU A 45 -1.89 36.05 11.08
N GLN A 46 -0.99 36.94 10.65
CA GLN A 46 -0.85 38.27 11.26
C GLN A 46 -2.13 39.09 11.11
N ASP A 47 -2.76 39.07 9.94
CA ASP A 47 -4.03 39.74 9.68
C ASP A 47 -5.15 39.20 10.57
N TYR A 48 -5.26 37.87 10.68
CA TYR A 48 -6.24 37.22 11.53
C TYR A 48 -6.03 37.57 13.02
N LEU A 49 -4.78 37.50 13.52
CA LEU A 49 -4.46 37.89 14.89
C LEU A 49 -4.68 39.38 15.13
N ALA A 50 -4.47 40.22 14.11
CA ALA A 50 -4.68 41.65 14.19
C ALA A 50 -6.16 42.03 14.28
N MET A 51 -7.03 41.27 13.61
CA MET A 51 -8.49 41.42 13.69
C MET A 51 -9.03 41.04 15.09
N TYR A 52 -8.43 40.05 15.74
CA TYR A 52 -8.87 39.51 17.02
C TYR A 52 -7.91 39.82 18.18
N LYS A 53 -7.45 41.08 18.32
CA LYS A 53 -6.55 41.53 19.42
C LYS A 53 -7.21 41.64 20.80
N GLY A 54 -8.55 41.74 20.87
CA GLY A 54 -9.30 41.90 22.12
C GLY A 54 -9.40 40.65 22.98
N PHE A 55 -10.02 40.76 24.15
CA PHE A 55 -10.26 39.63 25.08
C PHE A 55 -11.74 39.56 25.47
N THR A 56 -12.63 40.04 24.60
CA THR A 56 -14.08 39.89 24.81
C THR A 56 -14.47 38.42 24.63
N ASN A 57 -15.58 38.00 25.24
CA ASN A 57 -16.10 36.65 25.07
C ASN A 57 -16.32 36.30 23.58
N SER A 58 -16.80 37.26 22.77
CA SER A 58 -16.93 37.08 21.32
C SER A 58 -15.59 36.79 20.64
N THR A 59 -14.54 37.54 21.00
CA THR A 59 -13.18 37.30 20.49
C THR A 59 -12.66 35.91 20.89
N ILE A 60 -12.90 35.48 22.12
CA ILE A 60 -12.48 34.16 22.61
C ILE A 60 -13.22 33.06 21.84
N THR A 61 -14.53 33.18 21.65
CA THR A 61 -15.32 32.21 20.87
C THR A 61 -14.80 32.08 19.44
N GLN A 62 -14.49 33.21 18.78
CA GLN A 62 -13.92 33.20 17.42
C GLN A 62 -12.54 32.51 17.37
N LEU A 63 -11.68 32.74 18.37
CA LEU A 63 -10.39 32.06 18.49
C LEU A 63 -10.56 30.55 18.76
N GLU A 64 -11.52 30.16 19.59
CA GLU A 64 -11.84 28.74 19.86
C GLU A 64 -12.36 28.03 18.61
N GLU A 65 -13.28 28.67 17.88
CA GLU A 65 -13.82 28.16 16.61
C GLU A 65 -12.70 28.01 15.59
N LYS A 66 -11.83 29.02 15.43
CA LYS A 66 -10.72 28.93 14.50
C LYS A 66 -9.71 27.85 14.86
N LEU A 67 -9.39 27.72 16.15
CA LEU A 67 -8.53 26.65 16.63
C LEU A 67 -9.13 25.27 16.35
N LYS A 68 -10.45 25.12 16.49
CA LYS A 68 -11.18 23.90 16.16
C LYS A 68 -11.14 23.59 14.67
N GLU A 69 -11.36 24.60 13.81
CA GLU A 69 -11.22 24.47 12.35
C GLU A 69 -9.82 23.99 11.96
N LEU A 70 -8.77 24.64 12.47
CA LEU A 70 -7.38 24.27 12.15
C LEU A 70 -7.02 22.86 12.62
N LYS A 71 -7.50 22.45 13.80
CA LYS A 71 -7.33 21.08 14.30
C LYS A 71 -8.04 20.06 13.41
N LEU A 72 -9.23 20.39 12.91
CA LEU A 72 -9.98 19.55 11.99
C LEU A 72 -9.27 19.45 10.64
N GLU A 73 -8.86 20.58 10.05
CA GLU A 73 -8.13 20.65 8.78
C GLU A 73 -6.84 19.82 8.84
N ARG A 74 -6.07 19.93 9.94
CA ARG A 74 -4.87 19.09 10.14
C ARG A 74 -5.21 17.61 10.18
N LYS A 75 -6.28 17.23 10.88
CA LYS A 75 -6.71 15.83 10.99
C LYS A 75 -7.20 15.28 9.64
N GLU A 76 -7.90 16.09 8.86
CA GLU A 76 -8.37 15.74 7.52
C GLU A 76 -7.19 15.53 6.56
N LYS A 77 -6.24 16.48 6.52
CA LYS A 77 -5.01 16.33 5.73
C LYS A 77 -4.21 15.09 6.13
N MET A 78 -4.04 14.84 7.43
CA MET A 78 -3.35 13.64 7.91
C MET A 78 -4.06 12.35 7.47
N LYS A 79 -5.40 12.36 7.54
CA LYS A 79 -6.22 11.25 7.05
C LYS A 79 -6.02 11.04 5.54
N GLU A 80 -6.03 12.10 4.74
CA GLU A 80 -5.82 12.01 3.29
C GLU A 80 -4.45 11.40 2.97
N LEU A 81 -3.38 11.85 3.64
CA LEU A 81 -2.04 11.31 3.46
C LEU A 81 -1.97 9.81 3.80
N ILE A 82 -2.49 9.42 4.96
CA ILE A 82 -2.50 8.00 5.37
C ILE A 82 -3.30 7.15 4.40
N LEU A 83 -4.47 7.63 3.94
CA LEU A 83 -5.28 6.91 2.96
C LEU A 83 -4.56 6.78 1.61
N ALA A 84 -3.86 7.82 1.16
CA ALA A 84 -3.03 7.76 -0.04
C ALA A 84 -1.90 6.72 0.11
N SER A 85 -1.21 6.71 1.26
CA SER A 85 -0.18 5.69 1.55
C SER A 85 -0.76 4.28 1.59
N ARG A 86 -1.99 4.09 2.09
CA ARG A 86 -2.67 2.77 2.06
C ARG A 86 -2.96 2.31 0.64
N VAL A 87 -3.42 3.19 -0.23
CA VAL A 87 -3.62 2.86 -1.66
C VAL A 87 -2.29 2.46 -2.29
N ALA A 88 -1.20 3.18 -2.02
CA ALA A 88 0.13 2.81 -2.49
C ALA A 88 0.59 1.44 -1.94
N LEU A 89 0.33 1.15 -0.66
CA LEU A 89 0.59 -0.18 -0.07
C LEU A 89 -0.22 -1.28 -0.75
N ASP A 90 -1.50 -1.06 -1.03
CA ASP A 90 -2.36 -2.04 -1.70
C ASP A 90 -1.85 -2.37 -3.12
N GLU A 91 -1.40 -1.36 -3.85
CA GLU A 91 -0.76 -1.55 -5.15
C GLU A 91 0.55 -2.34 -5.02
N LEU A 92 1.39 -2.00 -4.05
CA LEU A 92 2.67 -2.69 -3.82
C LEU A 92 2.48 -4.13 -3.36
N TRP A 93 1.55 -4.40 -2.44
CA TRP A 93 1.19 -5.74 -2.01
C TRP A 93 0.67 -6.58 -3.17
N THR A 94 -0.11 -5.98 -4.07
CA THR A 94 -0.58 -6.67 -5.28
C THR A 94 0.58 -6.98 -6.23
N ARG A 95 1.49 -6.04 -6.44
CA ARG A 95 2.69 -6.24 -7.27
C ARG A 95 3.66 -7.27 -6.69
N CYS A 96 3.79 -7.33 -5.38
CA CYS A 96 4.62 -8.32 -4.68
C CYS A 96 3.90 -9.67 -4.48
N CYS A 97 2.68 -9.82 -4.99
CA CYS A 97 1.87 -11.04 -4.85
C CYS A 97 1.65 -11.46 -3.38
N TYR A 98 1.44 -10.49 -2.48
CA TYR A 98 1.17 -10.75 -1.06
C TYR A 98 -0.25 -11.29 -0.86
N THR A 99 -0.39 -12.31 -0.02
CA THR A 99 -1.70 -12.83 0.43
C THR A 99 -2.34 -11.92 1.45
N ASP A 100 -3.65 -12.07 1.65
CA ASP A 100 -4.38 -11.35 2.69
C ASP A 100 -3.81 -11.60 4.08
N GLU A 101 -3.30 -12.81 4.34
CA GLU A 101 -2.61 -13.15 5.58
C GLU A 101 -1.33 -12.32 5.76
N GLN A 102 -0.51 -12.18 4.73
CA GLN A 102 0.69 -11.34 4.78
C GLN A 102 0.34 -9.86 4.94
N ARG A 103 -0.67 -9.37 4.20
CA ARG A 103 -1.16 -7.98 4.34
C ARG A 103 -1.66 -7.71 5.76
N SER A 104 -2.34 -8.68 6.37
CA SER A 104 -2.89 -8.55 7.73
C SER A 104 -1.83 -8.39 8.82
N GLN A 105 -0.56 -8.76 8.55
CA GLN A 105 0.53 -8.60 9.50
C GLN A 105 0.88 -7.13 9.74
N PHE A 106 0.64 -6.26 8.75
CA PHE A 106 0.85 -4.82 8.90
C PHE A 106 -0.37 -4.17 9.60
N LYS A 107 -0.43 -4.37 10.93
CA LYS A 107 -1.51 -3.86 11.80
C LYS A 107 -1.83 -2.38 11.64
N PRO A 108 -0.86 -1.45 11.43
CA PRO A 108 -1.16 -0.02 11.26
C PRO A 108 -2.13 0.30 10.12
N TYR A 109 -2.24 -0.57 9.10
CA TYR A 109 -3.19 -0.41 8.01
C TYR A 109 -4.65 -0.40 8.47
N TYR A 110 -5.00 -1.15 9.52
CA TYR A 110 -6.39 -1.28 9.98
C TYR A 110 -6.78 -0.28 11.08
N VAL A 111 -5.84 0.56 11.51
CA VAL A 111 -6.05 1.51 12.60
C VAL A 111 -6.79 2.74 12.08
N ASN A 112 -7.87 3.16 12.75
CA ASN A 112 -8.65 4.36 12.38
C ASN A 112 -8.13 5.64 13.08
N HIS A 113 -6.90 5.62 13.57
CA HIS A 113 -6.22 6.76 14.17
C HIS A 113 -5.27 7.38 13.14
N TYR A 114 -5.50 8.66 12.81
CA TYR A 114 -4.74 9.40 11.83
C TYR A 114 -3.75 10.33 12.54
N THR A 115 -2.66 9.76 13.03
CA THR A 115 -1.57 10.47 13.70
C THR A 115 -0.32 10.46 12.84
N GLU A 116 0.61 11.37 13.14
CA GLU A 116 1.91 11.49 12.47
C GLU A 116 2.69 10.17 12.54
N ASP A 117 2.77 9.55 13.73
CA ASP A 117 3.39 8.23 13.90
C ASP A 117 2.79 7.14 12.98
N VAL A 118 1.48 7.19 12.71
CA VAL A 118 0.84 6.22 11.82
C VAL A 118 1.23 6.51 10.38
N LEU A 119 1.31 7.78 9.97
CA LEU A 119 1.79 8.16 8.65
C LEU A 119 3.24 7.69 8.44
N ASP A 120 4.13 7.97 9.40
CA ASP A 120 5.54 7.57 9.34
C ASP A 120 5.70 6.06 9.17
N LEU A 121 4.89 5.27 9.90
CA LEU A 121 4.88 3.81 9.76
C LEU A 121 4.41 3.36 8.36
N HIS A 122 3.45 4.04 7.76
CA HIS A 122 3.00 3.73 6.39
C HIS A 122 4.07 4.12 5.36
N GLU A 123 4.71 5.28 5.51
CA GLU A 123 5.77 5.73 4.59
C GLU A 123 6.97 4.80 4.63
N LEU A 124 7.41 4.39 5.83
CA LEU A 124 8.51 3.43 6.00
C LEU A 124 8.17 2.07 5.37
N GLU A 125 6.94 1.59 5.55
CA GLU A 125 6.52 0.31 4.96
C GLU A 125 6.41 0.39 3.44
N VAL A 126 5.93 1.52 2.89
CA VAL A 126 5.93 1.78 1.45
C VAL A 126 7.35 1.76 0.90
N GLU A 127 8.29 2.47 1.53
CA GLU A 127 9.69 2.50 1.11
C GLU A 127 10.33 1.11 1.18
N ARG A 128 10.12 0.37 2.27
CA ARG A 128 10.60 -0.99 2.45
C ARG A 128 10.10 -1.92 1.34
N LEU A 129 8.81 -1.86 1.01
CA LEU A 129 8.20 -2.68 -0.05
C LEU A 129 8.66 -2.25 -1.44
N GLN A 130 8.83 -0.95 -1.69
CA GLN A 130 9.38 -0.47 -2.96
C GLN A 130 10.80 -0.96 -3.17
N PHE A 131 11.66 -0.85 -2.16
CA PHE A 131 13.02 -1.35 -2.21
C PHE A 131 13.04 -2.86 -2.46
N PHE A 132 12.24 -3.61 -1.69
CA PHE A 132 12.13 -5.05 -1.84
C PHE A 132 11.65 -5.44 -3.26
N PHE A 133 10.65 -4.73 -3.80
CA PHE A 133 10.16 -5.00 -5.14
C PHE A 133 11.20 -4.71 -6.21
N GLU A 134 11.90 -3.58 -6.15
CA GLU A 134 12.91 -3.22 -7.15
C GLU A 134 14.12 -4.16 -7.10
N GLU A 135 14.56 -4.56 -5.92
CA GLU A 135 15.65 -5.54 -5.75
C GLU A 135 15.29 -6.91 -6.37
N HIS A 136 14.04 -7.36 -6.18
CA HIS A 136 13.58 -8.69 -6.63
C HIS A 136 12.76 -8.66 -7.91
N LYS A 137 12.72 -7.52 -8.60
CA LYS A 137 11.90 -7.29 -9.80
C LYS A 137 12.14 -8.32 -10.90
N HIS A 138 13.39 -8.74 -11.05
CA HIS A 138 13.78 -9.74 -12.02
C HIS A 138 13.13 -11.11 -11.74
N ILE A 139 13.01 -11.50 -10.47
CA ILE A 139 12.33 -12.73 -10.07
C ILE A 139 10.85 -12.66 -10.44
N TYR A 140 10.17 -11.56 -10.11
CA TYR A 140 8.76 -11.37 -10.48
C TYR A 140 8.55 -11.40 -11.99
N GLN A 141 9.37 -10.71 -12.78
CA GLN A 141 9.27 -10.72 -14.24
C GLN A 141 9.46 -12.11 -14.84
N LEU A 142 10.45 -12.86 -14.36
CA LEU A 142 10.69 -14.23 -14.79
C LEU A 142 9.55 -15.17 -14.37
N ALA A 143 8.98 -14.98 -13.17
CA ALA A 143 7.85 -15.76 -12.67
C ALA A 143 6.61 -15.54 -13.55
N THR A 144 6.25 -14.27 -13.84
CA THR A 144 5.15 -13.94 -14.76
C THR A 144 5.38 -14.55 -16.14
N ARG A 145 6.59 -14.39 -16.68
CA ARG A 145 6.95 -14.95 -17.99
C ARG A 145 6.89 -16.48 -18.01
N HIS A 146 7.30 -17.13 -16.92
CA HIS A 146 7.17 -18.57 -16.77
C HIS A 146 5.70 -18.98 -16.79
N GLU A 147 4.84 -18.28 -16.04
CA GLU A 147 3.39 -18.52 -16.01
C GLU A 147 2.75 -18.39 -17.40
N GLU A 148 3.02 -17.30 -18.12
CA GLU A 148 2.51 -17.08 -19.49
C GLU A 148 2.92 -18.21 -20.45
N LEU A 149 4.19 -18.62 -20.40
CA LEU A 149 4.69 -19.72 -21.23
C LEU A 149 4.08 -21.06 -20.82
N TRP A 150 3.81 -21.24 -19.53
CA TRP A 150 3.19 -22.44 -18.98
C TRP A 150 1.74 -22.57 -19.43
N GLU A 151 0.95 -21.51 -19.28
CA GLU A 151 -0.43 -21.45 -19.80
C GLU A 151 -0.45 -21.66 -21.31
N ARG A 152 0.48 -21.06 -22.05
CA ARG A 152 0.58 -21.27 -23.49
C ARG A 152 0.90 -22.72 -23.84
N LEU A 153 1.76 -23.39 -23.08
CA LEU A 153 2.06 -24.81 -23.25
C LEU A 153 0.80 -25.66 -23.03
N LEU A 154 0.05 -25.41 -21.96
CA LEU A 154 -1.19 -26.13 -21.66
C LEU A 154 -2.23 -25.93 -22.76
N HIS A 155 -2.39 -24.69 -23.24
CA HIS A 155 -3.29 -24.38 -24.35
C HIS A 155 -2.93 -25.14 -25.64
N LEU A 156 -1.64 -25.16 -26.01
CA LEU A 156 -1.15 -25.92 -27.17
C LEU A 156 -1.36 -27.43 -26.99
N GLU A 157 -1.26 -27.93 -25.76
CA GLU A 157 -1.53 -29.34 -25.45
C GLU A 157 -3.01 -29.70 -25.57
N GLU A 158 -3.90 -28.82 -25.15
CA GLU A 158 -5.34 -29.01 -25.29
C GLU A 158 -5.79 -28.90 -26.75
N GLN A 159 -5.29 -27.91 -27.49
CA GLN A 159 -5.52 -27.80 -28.93
C GLN A 159 -5.03 -29.04 -29.67
N ALA A 160 -3.91 -29.62 -29.25
CA ALA A 160 -3.38 -30.82 -29.86
C ALA A 160 -4.28 -32.06 -29.71
N LYS A 161 -5.17 -32.09 -28.70
CA LYS A 161 -6.13 -33.18 -28.47
C LYS A 161 -7.35 -33.14 -29.39
N ARG A 162 -7.67 -31.99 -30.01
CA ARG A 162 -8.88 -31.85 -30.82
C ARG A 162 -8.68 -32.46 -32.21
N SER A 163 -9.56 -33.38 -32.60
CA SER A 163 -9.50 -34.10 -33.89
C SER A 163 -9.90 -33.22 -35.08
N ASP A 164 -10.68 -32.17 -34.85
CA ASP A 164 -11.10 -31.20 -35.87
C ASP A 164 -9.95 -30.35 -36.43
N ARG A 165 -8.80 -30.30 -35.73
CA ARG A 165 -7.61 -29.56 -36.16
C ARG A 165 -6.99 -30.10 -37.45
N LEU A 166 -7.07 -31.42 -37.68
CA LEU A 166 -6.53 -32.04 -38.89
C LEU A 166 -7.27 -31.56 -40.15
N PHE A 167 -8.59 -31.34 -40.03
CA PHE A 167 -9.45 -30.93 -41.14
C PHE A 167 -9.43 -29.43 -41.41
N LYS A 168 -9.00 -28.61 -40.43
CA LYS A 168 -8.90 -27.14 -40.53
C LYS A 168 -7.50 -26.64 -40.93
N ASN A 169 -6.55 -27.53 -41.23
CA ASN A 169 -5.17 -27.20 -41.59
C ASN A 169 -5.03 -26.57 -42.99
N ARG A 170 -5.61 -25.37 -43.19
CA ARG A 170 -5.33 -24.52 -44.35
C ARG A 170 -4.19 -23.55 -43.99
N GLY A 171 -3.23 -23.37 -44.89
CA GLY A 171 -2.19 -22.35 -44.74
C GLY A 171 -1.04 -22.67 -43.77
N GLY A 172 -0.81 -23.94 -43.41
CA GLY A 172 0.37 -24.33 -42.61
C GLY A 172 0.27 -24.06 -41.10
N GLN A 173 -0.95 -23.89 -40.59
CA GLN A 173 -1.25 -23.56 -39.19
C GLN A 173 -0.66 -24.59 -38.21
N LEU A 174 -0.71 -25.89 -38.54
CA LEU A 174 -0.10 -26.94 -37.72
C LEU A 174 1.43 -26.82 -37.60
N LEU A 175 2.09 -26.31 -38.64
CA LEU A 175 3.54 -26.13 -38.64
C LEU A 175 3.96 -24.92 -37.80
N LEU A 176 3.12 -23.88 -37.77
CA LEU A 176 3.28 -22.74 -36.86
C LEU A 176 3.08 -23.16 -35.40
N GLU A 177 2.02 -23.92 -35.11
CA GLU A 177 1.76 -24.49 -33.78
C GLU A 177 2.94 -25.35 -33.29
N GLU A 178 3.47 -26.24 -34.14
CA GLU A 178 4.59 -27.10 -33.75
C GLU A 178 5.90 -26.31 -33.55
N LYS A 179 6.14 -25.26 -34.36
CA LYS A 179 7.27 -24.34 -34.15
C LYS A 179 7.14 -23.60 -32.82
N GLU A 180 5.95 -23.10 -32.52
CA GLU A 180 5.64 -22.42 -31.27
C GLU A 180 5.83 -23.36 -30.07
N ARG A 181 5.31 -24.58 -30.17
CA ARG A 181 5.45 -25.61 -29.14
C ARG A 181 6.91 -25.91 -28.83
N LYS A 182 7.75 -26.10 -29.86
CA LYS A 182 9.19 -26.33 -29.70
C LYS A 182 9.88 -25.14 -29.03
N LEU A 183 9.48 -23.92 -29.38
CA LEU A 183 10.03 -22.70 -28.78
C LEU A 183 9.65 -22.59 -27.30
N VAL A 184 8.39 -22.83 -26.94
CA VAL A 184 7.90 -22.83 -25.56
C VAL A 184 8.60 -23.92 -24.74
N GLN A 185 8.68 -25.15 -25.26
CA GLN A 185 9.36 -26.27 -24.60
C GLN A 185 10.87 -26.04 -24.41
N LYS A 186 11.50 -25.25 -25.28
CA LYS A 186 12.92 -24.88 -25.12
C LYS A 186 13.10 -23.73 -24.12
N LYS A 187 12.21 -22.73 -24.10
CA LYS A 187 12.34 -21.54 -23.25
C LYS A 187 11.95 -21.80 -21.79
N LEU A 188 10.90 -22.59 -21.54
CA LEU A 188 10.46 -22.94 -20.18
C LEU A 188 11.59 -23.47 -19.26
N PRO A 189 12.36 -24.50 -19.64
CA PRO A 189 13.43 -25.02 -18.78
C PRO A 189 14.58 -24.03 -18.59
N ILE A 190 14.81 -23.11 -19.54
CA ILE A 190 15.83 -22.06 -19.39
C ILE A 190 15.38 -21.06 -18.32
N ILE A 191 14.16 -20.55 -18.44
CA ILE A 191 13.57 -19.61 -17.46
C ILE A 191 13.46 -20.27 -16.08
N LYS A 192 13.07 -21.55 -16.01
CA LYS A 192 13.03 -22.29 -14.74
C LYS A 192 14.41 -22.38 -14.08
N LYS A 193 15.46 -22.72 -14.82
CA LYS A 193 16.82 -22.79 -14.27
C LYS A 193 17.30 -21.43 -13.77
N GLU A 194 16.99 -20.38 -14.51
CA GLU A 194 17.31 -19.01 -14.11
C GLU A 194 16.56 -18.59 -12.84
N LEU A 195 15.26 -18.90 -12.76
CA LEU A 195 14.46 -18.72 -11.55
C LEU A 195 15.05 -19.45 -10.34
N ILE A 196 15.38 -20.74 -10.48
CA ILE A 196 15.97 -21.54 -9.39
C ILE A 196 17.29 -20.90 -8.93
N SER A 197 18.16 -20.51 -9.86
CA SER A 197 19.43 -19.84 -9.52
C SER A 197 19.20 -18.55 -8.73
N LEU A 198 18.22 -17.72 -9.10
CA LEU A 198 17.91 -16.48 -8.37
C LEU A 198 17.27 -16.75 -7.01
N LEU A 199 16.41 -17.78 -6.92
CA LEU A 199 15.78 -18.19 -5.67
C LEU A 199 16.79 -18.74 -4.66
N GLU A 200 17.78 -19.51 -5.13
CA GLU A 200 18.89 -19.98 -4.30
C GLU A 200 19.75 -18.82 -3.80
N GLN A 201 20.06 -17.85 -4.67
CA GLN A 201 20.77 -16.63 -4.27
C GLN A 201 19.98 -15.84 -3.22
N TYR A 202 18.68 -15.68 -3.41
CA TYR A 202 17.80 -15.03 -2.44
C TYR A 202 17.82 -15.74 -1.09
N LYS A 203 17.66 -17.07 -1.09
CA LYS A 203 17.69 -17.91 0.12
C LYS A 203 19.02 -17.80 0.86
N ASN A 204 20.13 -17.70 0.14
CA ASN A 204 21.46 -17.53 0.74
C ASN A 204 21.64 -16.14 1.38
N THR A 205 21.06 -15.09 0.79
CA THR A 205 21.19 -13.71 1.29
C THR A 205 20.25 -13.44 2.47
N THR A 206 19.00 -13.89 2.38
CA THR A 206 17.94 -13.56 3.36
C THR A 206 17.67 -14.68 4.36
N GLY A 207 18.15 -15.90 4.10
CA GLY A 207 17.91 -17.08 4.94
C GLY A 207 16.48 -17.62 4.89
N SER A 208 15.60 -17.05 4.06
CA SER A 208 14.19 -17.44 3.94
C SER A 208 13.82 -17.74 2.48
N ASP A 209 12.78 -18.54 2.27
CA ASP A 209 12.27 -18.82 0.93
C ASP A 209 11.49 -17.63 0.36
N PHE A 210 11.61 -17.41 -0.95
CA PHE A 210 10.87 -16.34 -1.63
C PHE A 210 9.40 -16.74 -1.77
N LEU A 211 8.53 -16.00 -1.09
CA LEU A 211 7.10 -16.24 -1.09
C LEU A 211 6.44 -15.58 -2.31
N TYR A 212 5.62 -16.35 -3.01
CA TYR A 212 4.81 -15.92 -4.15
C TYR A 212 3.38 -16.42 -3.92
N PHE A 213 2.41 -15.51 -3.76
CA PHE A 213 1.05 -15.85 -3.29
C PHE A 213 1.05 -16.68 -1.99
N GLY A 214 1.98 -16.38 -1.07
CA GLY A 214 2.05 -17.00 0.26
C GLY A 214 2.69 -18.38 0.30
N GLN A 215 3.13 -18.92 -0.84
CA GLN A 215 3.85 -20.19 -0.92
C GLN A 215 5.25 -19.97 -1.51
N PRO A 216 6.25 -20.82 -1.18
CA PRO A 216 7.55 -20.75 -1.82
C PRO A 216 7.43 -20.91 -3.34
N LEU A 217 7.97 -19.96 -4.11
CA LEU A 217 7.86 -20.00 -5.58
C LEU A 217 8.42 -21.31 -6.16
N LEU A 218 9.47 -21.87 -5.56
CA LEU A 218 10.05 -23.14 -5.98
C LEU A 218 9.04 -24.29 -5.88
N GLU A 219 8.29 -24.38 -4.78
CA GLU A 219 7.28 -25.42 -4.56
C GLU A 219 6.14 -25.31 -5.59
N ILE A 220 5.69 -24.08 -5.90
CA ILE A 220 4.65 -23.85 -6.92
C ILE A 220 5.12 -24.38 -8.28
N LEU A 221 6.37 -24.11 -8.66
CA LEU A 221 6.93 -24.55 -9.94
C LEU A 221 7.04 -26.09 -10.01
N GLU A 222 7.45 -26.73 -8.92
CA GLU A 222 7.55 -28.19 -8.83
C GLU A 222 6.18 -28.87 -8.85
N GLN A 223 5.22 -28.34 -8.08
CA GLN A 223 3.86 -28.86 -8.02
C GLN A 223 3.19 -28.82 -9.40
N LYS A 224 3.26 -27.69 -10.11
CA LYS A 224 2.68 -27.56 -11.47
C LYS A 224 3.27 -28.57 -12.45
N GLU A 225 4.58 -28.82 -12.38
CA GLU A 225 5.21 -29.82 -13.22
C GLU A 225 4.75 -31.24 -12.92
N GLU A 226 4.61 -31.56 -11.64
CA GLU A 226 4.18 -32.89 -11.20
C GLU A 226 2.73 -33.15 -11.59
N GLU A 227 1.82 -32.20 -11.36
CA GLU A 227 0.43 -32.27 -11.80
C GLU A 227 0.31 -32.52 -13.32
N ARG A 228 1.15 -31.86 -14.12
CA ARG A 228 1.19 -32.09 -15.58
C ARG A 228 1.71 -33.48 -15.93
N LYS A 229 2.72 -34.00 -15.24
CA LYS A 229 3.22 -35.37 -15.49
C LYS A 229 2.15 -36.40 -15.18
N VAL A 230 1.51 -36.31 -14.02
CA VAL A 230 0.44 -37.20 -13.57
C VAL A 230 -0.75 -37.16 -14.54
N SER A 231 -1.17 -35.97 -14.96
CA SER A 231 -2.25 -35.80 -15.96
C SER A 231 -1.93 -36.51 -17.28
N LYS A 232 -0.69 -36.37 -17.78
CA LYS A 232 -0.24 -37.05 -19.00
C LYS A 232 -0.13 -38.57 -18.85
N GLU A 233 0.27 -39.07 -17.68
CA GLU A 233 0.30 -40.51 -17.41
C GLU A 233 -1.11 -41.10 -17.35
N ASN A 234 -2.03 -40.42 -16.67
CA ASN A 234 -3.44 -40.81 -16.60
C ASN A 234 -4.09 -40.84 -17.99
N GLU A 235 -3.85 -39.85 -18.84
CA GLU A 235 -4.34 -39.85 -20.22
C GLU A 235 -3.79 -41.03 -21.04
N LYS A 236 -2.51 -41.37 -20.86
CA LYS A 236 -1.91 -42.53 -21.53
C LYS A 236 -2.54 -43.83 -21.05
N LEU A 237 -2.82 -43.96 -19.75
CA LEU A 237 -3.48 -45.14 -19.19
C LEU A 237 -4.92 -45.27 -19.69
N GLN A 238 -5.69 -44.18 -19.71
CA GLN A 238 -7.05 -44.16 -20.26
C GLN A 238 -7.08 -44.54 -21.74
N ARG A 239 -6.14 -44.05 -22.55
CA ARG A 239 -6.01 -44.44 -23.97
C ARG A 239 -5.58 -45.89 -24.20
N LYS A 240 -4.91 -46.51 -23.22
CA LYS A 240 -4.55 -47.95 -23.27
C LYS A 240 -5.69 -48.85 -22.81
N ALA A 241 -6.60 -48.32 -21.99
CA ALA A 241 -7.74 -49.03 -21.45
C ALA A 241 -9.01 -48.92 -22.33
N ALA A 242 -9.07 -47.91 -23.21
CA ALA A 242 -10.10 -47.73 -24.24
C ALA A 242 -9.69 -48.40 -25.55
#